data_AF-K6A169-F1
#
_entry.id   AF-K6A169-F1
#
_cell.length_a   1.000
_cell.length_b   1.000
_cell.length_c   1.000
_cell.angle_alpha   90.00
_cell.angle_beta   90.00
_cell.angle_gamma   90.00
#
_symmetry.space_group_name_H-M   'P 1'
#
loop_
_entity.id
_entity.type
_entity.pdbx_description
1 polymer ?
#
loop_
_entity_poly.entity_id
_entity_poly.type
_entity_poly.pdbx_seq_one_letter_code
_entity_poly.pdbx_strand_id
1 'polypeptide(L)'
;MNDYTAQIRSFGALGYSPERIAALLNLTGKEKTNLIVRLAIPDDPYYMAYQNGLAIGSWNIDAELAKQAEKGDVDSISALAERSKERRIKDLKKQLFGI
;
A
#
# COMPACT_ATOMS: atom_id res chain seq x y z
N MET A 1 -1.76 -19.94 -13.65
CA MET A 1 -1.69 -19.39 -12.28
C MET A 1 -1.72 -17.88 -12.44
N ASN A 2 -2.71 -17.19 -11.86
CA ASN A 2 -2.83 -15.74 -12.06
C ASN A 2 -1.64 -15.04 -11.40
N ASP A 3 -0.86 -14.31 -12.20
CA ASP A 3 0.24 -13.50 -11.71
C ASP A 3 -0.28 -12.14 -11.28
N TYR A 4 -0.35 -11.93 -9.95
CA TYR A 4 -0.83 -10.67 -9.38
C TYR A 4 0.30 -9.66 -9.13
N THR A 5 1.54 -9.95 -9.52
CA THR A 5 2.74 -9.16 -9.20
C THR A 5 2.58 -7.67 -9.59
N ALA A 6 2.02 -7.39 -10.77
CA ALA A 6 1.78 -6.01 -11.22
C ALA A 6 0.72 -5.29 -10.37
N GLN A 7 -0.40 -5.94 -10.07
CA GLN A 7 -1.45 -5.34 -9.22
C GLN A 7 -0.95 -5.14 -7.78
N ILE A 8 -0.23 -6.11 -7.23
CA ILE A 8 0.37 -6.04 -5.90
C ILE A 8 1.33 -4.85 -5.80
N ARG A 9 2.17 -4.63 -6.83
CA ARG A 9 3.08 -3.47 -6.88
C ARG A 9 2.29 -2.16 -6.90
N SER A 10 1.28 -2.05 -7.76
CA SER A 10 0.43 -0.85 -7.84
C SER A 10 -0.29 -0.57 -6.52
N PHE A 11 -0.85 -1.60 -5.87
CA PHE A 11 -1.51 -1.44 -4.57
C PHE A 11 -0.52 -1.16 -3.42
N GLY A 12 0.69 -1.71 -3.49
CA GLY A 12 1.79 -1.37 -2.59
C GLY A 12 2.18 0.10 -2.69
N ALA A 13 2.25 0.66 -3.90
CA ALA A 13 2.51 2.08 -4.11
C ALA A 13 1.41 3.00 -3.53
N LEU A 14 0.18 2.49 -3.40
CA LEU A 14 -0.92 3.18 -2.73
C LEU A 14 -0.92 2.97 -1.20
N GLY A 15 0.00 2.17 -0.66
CA GLY A 15 0.13 1.90 0.77
C GLY A 15 -0.96 0.97 1.34
N TYR A 16 -1.62 0.16 0.50
CA TYR A 16 -2.68 -0.74 0.94
C TYR A 16 -2.14 -1.93 1.73
N SER A 17 -2.88 -2.36 2.76
CA SER A 17 -2.54 -3.55 3.54
C SER A 17 -2.73 -4.84 2.73
N PRO A 18 -2.01 -5.93 3.05
CA PRO A 18 -2.20 -7.25 2.43
C PRO A 18 -3.65 -7.74 2.42
N GLU A 19 -4.41 -7.50 3.49
CA GLU A 19 -5.82 -7.89 3.62
C GLU A 19 -6.71 -7.13 2.64
N ARG A 20 -6.43 -5.84 2.45
CA ARG A 20 -7.14 -4.98 1.51
C ARG A 20 -6.80 -5.36 0.07
N ILE A 21 -5.54 -5.66 -0.22
CA ILE A 21 -5.11 -6.15 -1.53
C ILE A 21 -5.84 -7.44 -1.87
N ALA A 22 -5.91 -8.39 -0.93
CA ALA A 22 -6.67 -9.62 -1.11
C ALA A 22 -8.16 -9.36 -1.41
N ALA A 23 -8.78 -8.42 -0.69
CA ALA A 23 -10.16 -8.04 -0.92
C ALA A 23 -10.38 -7.39 -2.31
N LEU A 24 -9.47 -6.51 -2.75
CA LEU A 24 -9.53 -5.85 -4.06
C LEU A 24 -9.29 -6.82 -5.22
N LEU A 25 -8.54 -7.89 -4.98
CA LEU A 25 -8.36 -8.99 -5.92
C LEU A 25 -9.50 -10.02 -5.86
N ASN A 26 -10.54 -9.76 -5.06
CA ASN A 26 -11.68 -10.66 -4.80
C ASN A 26 -11.26 -12.05 -4.29
N LEU A 27 -10.13 -12.15 -3.60
CA LEU A 27 -9.65 -13.40 -3.03
C LEU A 27 -10.37 -13.71 -1.71
N THR A 28 -10.75 -14.97 -1.54
CA THR A 28 -11.46 -15.43 -0.34
C THR A 28 -10.83 -16.71 0.23
N GLY A 29 -11.16 -17.04 1.48
CA GLY A 29 -10.71 -18.26 2.15
C GLY A 29 -9.20 -18.52 2.07
N LYS A 30 -8.83 -19.64 1.43
CA LYS A 30 -7.43 -20.08 1.31
C LYS A 30 -6.61 -19.16 0.42
N GLU A 31 -7.18 -18.61 -0.64
CA GLU A 31 -6.45 -17.73 -1.58
C GLU A 31 -6.05 -16.42 -0.92
N LYS A 32 -6.97 -15.84 -0.14
CA LYS A 32 -6.68 -14.66 0.69
C LYS A 32 -5.54 -14.92 1.65
N THR A 33 -5.60 -16.05 2.37
CA THR A 33 -4.57 -16.41 3.36
C THR A 33 -3.23 -16.63 2.70
N ASN A 34 -3.21 -17.32 1.55
CA ASN A 34 -2.00 -17.57 0.78
C ASN A 34 -1.35 -16.26 0.29
N LEU A 35 -2.15 -15.33 -0.24
CA LEU A 35 -1.62 -14.02 -0.65
C LEU A 35 -1.00 -13.27 0.54
N ILE A 36 -1.68 -13.21 1.67
CA ILE A 36 -1.18 -12.52 2.88
C ILE A 36 0.14 -13.14 3.35
N VAL A 37 0.23 -14.47 3.39
CA VAL A 37 1.46 -15.18 3.77
C VAL A 37 2.59 -14.89 2.79
N ARG A 38 2.32 -14.97 1.48
CA ARG A 38 3.34 -14.71 0.44
C ARG A 38 3.84 -13.26 0.46
N LEU A 39 3.00 -12.31 0.83
CA LEU A 39 3.38 -10.90 1.05
C LEU A 39 4.25 -10.68 2.30
N ALA A 40 4.41 -11.70 3.15
CA ALA A 40 5.22 -11.66 4.36
C ALA A 40 6.51 -12.50 4.28
N ILE A 41 6.66 -13.34 3.25
CA ILE A 41 7.84 -14.20 3.06
C ILE A 41 8.90 -13.45 2.24
N PRO A 42 10.08 -13.16 2.81
CA PRO A 42 11.20 -12.59 2.06
C PRO A 42 11.53 -13.44 0.82
N ASP A 43 11.97 -12.78 -0.25
CA ASP A 43 12.31 -13.39 -1.55
C ASP A 43 11.13 -14.04 -2.33
N ASP A 44 9.90 -14.04 -1.79
CA ASP A 44 8.73 -14.37 -2.61
C ASP A 44 8.50 -13.24 -3.65
N PRO A 45 8.17 -13.57 -4.92
CA PRO A 45 7.86 -12.56 -5.94
C PRO A 45 6.79 -11.54 -5.51
N TYR A 46 5.81 -11.95 -4.71
CA TYR A 46 4.75 -11.07 -4.21
C TYR A 46 5.26 -10.14 -3.11
N TYR A 47 6.11 -10.64 -2.21
CA TYR A 47 6.81 -9.80 -1.24
C TYR A 47 7.66 -8.75 -1.96
N MET A 48 8.48 -9.16 -2.93
CA MET A 48 9.37 -8.26 -3.67
C MET A 48 8.58 -7.20 -4.45
N ALA A 49 7.47 -7.60 -5.09
CA ALA A 49 6.59 -6.66 -5.78
C ALA A 49 5.94 -5.65 -4.83
N TYR A 50 5.51 -6.11 -3.67
CA TYR A 50 4.89 -5.26 -2.67
C TYR A 50 5.87 -4.26 -2.06
N GLN A 51 7.07 -4.71 -1.68
CA GLN A 51 8.13 -3.82 -1.18
C GLN A 51 8.56 -2.80 -2.24
N ASN A 52 8.69 -3.23 -3.50
CA ASN A 52 8.97 -2.32 -4.62
C ASN A 52 7.85 -1.29 -4.79
N GLY A 53 6.58 -1.71 -4.67
CA GLY A 53 5.43 -0.81 -4.65
C GLY A 53 5.55 0.23 -3.52
N LEU A 54 5.76 -0.20 -2.28
CA LEU A 54 5.91 0.69 -1.12
C LEU A 54 7.05 1.71 -1.31
N ALA A 55 8.17 1.29 -1.90
CA ALA A 55 9.29 2.17 -2.22
C ALA A 55 8.91 3.21 -3.28
N ILE A 56 8.23 2.80 -4.36
CA ILE A 56 7.71 3.73 -5.39
C ILE A 56 6.73 4.73 -4.77
N GLY A 57 5.80 4.26 -3.93
CA GLY A 57 4.84 5.11 -3.25
C GLY A 57 5.51 6.16 -2.37
N SER A 58 6.53 5.76 -1.61
CA SER A 58 7.31 6.68 -0.77
C SER A 58 8.06 7.71 -1.61
N TRP A 59 8.72 7.27 -2.67
CA TRP A 59 9.44 8.17 -3.59
C TRP A 59 8.51 9.17 -4.29
N ASN A 60 7.32 8.73 -4.71
CA ASN A 60 6.33 9.62 -5.32
C ASN A 60 5.85 10.69 -4.34
N ILE A 61 5.64 10.33 -3.07
CA ILE A 61 5.29 11.29 -2.01
C ILE A 61 6.42 12.30 -1.83
N ASP A 62 7.67 11.85 -1.75
CA ASP A 62 8.83 12.74 -1.59
C ASP A 62 9.01 13.68 -2.80
N ALA A 63 8.84 13.17 -4.02
CA ALA A 63 8.93 13.96 -5.24
C ALA A 63 7.79 14.98 -5.38
N GLU A 64 6.57 14.59 -5.00
CA GLU A 64 5.44 15.51 -4.91
C GLU A 64 5.70 16.60 -3.87
N LEU A 65 6.16 16.26 -2.67
CA LEU A 65 6.51 17.21 -1.62
C LEU A 65 7.60 18.20 -2.07
N ALA A 66 8.64 17.73 -2.77
CA ALA A 66 9.68 18.58 -3.32
C ALA A 66 9.12 19.58 -4.35
N LYS A 67 8.31 19.10 -5.30
CA LYS A 67 7.64 19.95 -6.31
C LYS A 67 6.64 20.92 -5.69
N GLN A 68 6.06 20.58 -4.56
CA GLN A 68 5.10 21.40 -3.83
C GLN A 68 5.78 22.49 -3.00
N ALA A 69 6.94 22.20 -2.40
CA ALA A 69 7.80 23.20 -1.79
C ALA A 69 8.23 24.28 -2.80
N GLU A 70 8.45 23.90 -4.06
CA GLU A 70 8.72 24.84 -5.15
C GLU A 70 7.51 25.70 -5.57
N LYS A 71 6.28 25.25 -5.33
CA LYS A 71 5.04 25.91 -5.78
C LYS A 71 4.33 26.76 -4.72
N GLY A 72 4.66 26.61 -3.43
CA GLY A 72 4.15 27.45 -2.35
C GLY A 72 2.71 27.18 -1.90
N ASP A 73 2.08 26.09 -2.34
CA ASP A 73 0.69 25.72 -2.00
C ASP A 73 0.68 24.51 -1.04
N VAL A 74 1.13 24.76 0.19
CA VAL A 74 1.46 23.73 1.20
C VAL A 74 0.21 23.15 1.89
N ASP A 75 -0.88 23.92 1.98
CA ASP A 75 -2.03 23.60 2.84
C ASP A 75 -2.95 22.52 2.26
N SER A 76 -3.24 22.58 0.96
CA SER A 76 -4.17 21.65 0.30
C SER A 76 -3.65 20.21 0.26
N ILE A 77 -2.33 20.04 0.15
CA ILE A 77 -1.70 18.71 0.12
C ILE A 77 -1.48 18.15 1.52
N SER A 78 -1.18 19.00 2.51
CA SER A 78 -1.12 18.57 3.91
C SER A 78 -2.40 17.83 4.30
N ALA A 79 -3.56 18.35 3.89
CA ALA A 79 -4.85 17.70 4.10
C ALA A 79 -5.00 16.33 3.38
N LEU A 80 -4.39 16.15 2.20
CA LEU A 80 -4.41 14.88 1.46
C LEU A 80 -3.45 13.85 2.09
N ALA A 81 -2.25 14.28 2.46
CA ALA A 81 -1.25 13.47 3.14
C ALA A 81 -1.77 13.01 4.52
N GLU A 82 -2.42 13.90 5.25
CA GLU A 82 -3.09 13.60 6.52
C GLU A 82 -4.19 12.55 6.32
N ARG A 83 -5.03 12.69 5.29
CA ARG A 83 -6.03 11.66 4.93
C ARG A 83 -5.41 10.30 4.59
N SER A 84 -4.29 10.28 3.87
CA SER A 84 -3.57 9.03 3.55
C SER A 84 -2.97 8.40 4.81
N LYS A 85 -2.42 9.22 5.72
CA LYS A 85 -1.92 8.79 7.03
C LYS A 85 -3.04 8.24 7.91
N GLU A 86 -4.16 8.96 8.01
CA GLU A 86 -5.36 8.51 8.74
C GLU A 86 -5.89 7.17 8.21
N ARG A 87 -5.90 6.98 6.88
CA ARG A 87 -6.28 5.69 6.28
C ARG A 87 -5.33 4.58 6.68
N ARG A 88 -4.02 4.83 6.64
CA ARG A 88 -3.01 3.84 7.07
C ARG A 88 -3.17 3.49 8.55
N ILE A 89 -3.45 4.47 9.39
CA ILE A 89 -3.74 4.27 10.82
C ILE A 89 -5.01 3.43 10.98
N LYS A 90 -6.06 3.70 10.21
CA LYS A 90 -7.31 2.95 10.25
C LYS A 90 -7.10 1.49 9.83
N ASP A 91 -6.35 1.26 8.76
CA ASP A 91 -6.04 -0.08 8.29
C ASP A 91 -5.20 -0.86 9.32
N LEU A 92 -4.22 -0.21 9.96
CA LEU A 92 -3.44 -0.79 11.07
C LEU A 92 -4.30 -1.11 12.30
N LYS A 93 -5.23 -0.22 12.68
CA LYS A 93 -6.16 -0.46 13.80
C LYS A 93 -7.03 -1.69 13.54
N LYS A 94 -7.56 -1.80 12.32
CA LYS A 94 -8.35 -2.95 11.92
C LYS A 94 -7.54 -4.24 11.91
N GLN A 95 -6.27 -4.18 11.47
CA GLN A 95 -5.40 -5.35 11.42
C GLN A 95 -4.96 -5.82 12.83
N LEU A 96 -4.59 -4.89 13.71
CA LEU A 96 -4.04 -5.20 15.04
C LEU A 96 -5.13 -5.44 16.09
N PHE A 97 -6.27 -4.74 15.99
CA PHE A 97 -7.30 -4.72 17.03
C PHE A 97 -8.69 -5.12 16.53
N GLY A 98 -8.90 -5.28 15.21
CA GLY A 98 -10.19 -5.68 14.64
C GLY A 98 -11.27 -4.58 14.65
N ILE A 99 -10.90 -3.31 14.92
CA ILE A 99 -11.79 -2.15 15.11
C ILE A 99 -11.63 -1.13 13.98
#